data_AF-A0A6A4KXC5-F1
#
_entry.id   AF-A0A6A4KXC5-F1
#
_cell.length_a   1.000
_cell.length_b   1.000
_cell.length_c   1.000
_cell.angle_alpha   90.00
_cell.angle_beta   90.00
_cell.angle_gamma   90.00
#
_symmetry.space_group_name_H-M   'P 1'
#
loop_
_entity.id
_entity.type
_entity.pdbx_description
1 polymer ?
#
loop_
_entity_poly.entity_id
_entity_poly.type
_entity_poly.pdbx_seq_one_letter_code
_entity_poly.pdbx_strand_id
1 'polypeptide(L)'
;MITIHDLSGSPVAAASMITPFVPSPSPGSDRVSRSNPGAWVILRPHGVCFSSWKAWGRLEAWRERGPVDGLGYKFELVTDAGTGLTSGIPIAEGTMSVKSGGQFCIDSRLKDSALSSLSLVRGFVMNSTVEGEGKVSKPMVQVGEQHVTCMPDAALFVALSAAIDLSMDSCQLFSRKLRKEFWHDEQEFL
;
A
#
# COMPACT_ATOMS: atom_id res chain seq x y z
N MET A 1 -6.21 -10.18 -2.64
CA MET A 1 -7.06 -8.99 -2.87
C MET A 1 -7.81 -8.69 -1.58
N ILE A 2 -7.90 -7.42 -1.20
CA ILE A 2 -8.70 -6.94 -0.09
C ILE A 2 -9.89 -6.20 -0.71
N THR A 3 -11.11 -6.49 -0.23
CA THR A 3 -12.32 -5.81 -0.69
C THR A 3 -13.01 -5.20 0.52
N ILE A 4 -13.39 -3.93 0.41
CA ILE A 4 -14.17 -3.23 1.42
C ILE A 4 -15.64 -3.31 1.02
N HIS A 5 -16.46 -3.81 1.93
CA HIS A 5 -17.91 -3.91 1.75
C HIS A 5 -18.61 -2.86 2.61
N ASP A 6 -19.71 -2.31 2.11
CA ASP A 6 -20.63 -1.53 2.94
C ASP A 6 -21.51 -2.44 3.81
N LEU A 7 -22.39 -1.84 4.61
CA LEU A 7 -23.29 -2.58 5.49
C LEU A 7 -24.35 -3.41 4.74
N SER A 8 -24.56 -3.14 3.44
CA SER A 8 -25.42 -3.95 2.57
C SER A 8 -24.68 -5.15 1.97
N GLY A 9 -23.36 -5.24 2.15
CA GLY A 9 -22.50 -6.25 1.54
C GLY A 9 -22.01 -5.87 0.14
N SER A 10 -22.30 -4.66 -0.35
CA SER A 10 -21.86 -4.20 -1.67
C SER A 10 -20.37 -3.83 -1.64
N PRO A 11 -19.57 -4.24 -2.64
CA PRO A 11 -18.16 -3.90 -2.71
C PRO A 11 -18.00 -2.42 -3.11
N VAL A 12 -17.34 -1.63 -2.26
CA VAL A 12 -17.22 -0.16 -2.42
C VAL A 12 -15.80 0.32 -2.65
N ALA A 13 -14.79 -0.49 -2.35
CA ALA A 13 -13.39 -0.26 -2.69
C ALA A 13 -12.62 -1.58 -2.66
N ALA A 14 -11.46 -1.64 -3.31
CA ALA A 14 -10.58 -2.79 -3.21
C ALA A 14 -9.11 -2.41 -3.32
N ALA A 15 -8.23 -3.27 -2.80
CA ALA A 15 -6.81 -3.25 -3.03
C ALA A 15 -6.38 -4.61 -3.61
N SER A 16 -5.70 -4.60 -4.76
CA SER A 16 -5.20 -5.80 -5.41
C SER A 16 -3.71 -5.71 -5.67
N MET A 17 -2.98 -6.78 -5.38
CA MET A 17 -1.55 -6.86 -5.65
C MET A 17 -1.34 -7.01 -7.16
N ILE A 18 -0.53 -6.13 -7.75
CA ILE A 18 -0.21 -6.10 -9.18
C ILE A 18 1.26 -6.44 -9.46
N THR A 19 2.11 -6.33 -8.44
CA THR A 19 3.51 -6.76 -8.47
C THR A 19 3.79 -7.52 -7.18
N PRO A 20 4.21 -8.79 -7.26
CA PRO A 20 4.44 -9.59 -6.06
C PRO A 20 5.62 -9.04 -5.27
N PHE A 21 5.56 -9.22 -3.95
CA PHE A 21 6.67 -8.93 -3.05
C PHE A 21 7.65 -10.10 -3.13
N VAL A 22 8.75 -9.93 -3.87
CA VAL A 22 9.78 -10.95 -4.06
C VAL A 22 11.19 -10.35 -3.91
N PRO A 23 12.19 -11.14 -3.50
CA PRO A 23 13.57 -10.67 -3.42
C PRO A 23 14.05 -10.10 -4.76
N SER A 24 14.90 -9.07 -4.70
CA SER A 24 15.58 -8.61 -5.89
C SER A 24 16.46 -9.72 -6.48
N PRO A 25 16.56 -9.84 -7.82
CA PRO A 25 17.30 -10.92 -8.49
C PRO A 25 18.83 -10.85 -8.31
N SER A 26 19.34 -9.85 -7.57
CA SER A 26 20.75 -9.74 -7.19
C SER A 26 21.17 -10.91 -6.29
N PRO A 27 22.28 -11.60 -6.58
CA PRO A 27 22.76 -12.73 -5.77
C PRO A 27 22.86 -12.40 -4.29
N GLY A 28 22.28 -13.24 -3.44
CA GLY A 28 22.29 -13.07 -1.99
C GLY A 28 21.34 -12.01 -1.43
N SER A 29 20.49 -11.41 -2.27
CA SER A 29 19.41 -10.56 -1.77
C SER A 29 18.23 -11.40 -1.30
N ASP A 30 17.75 -11.08 -0.11
CA ASP A 30 16.58 -11.65 0.52
C ASP A 30 15.53 -10.55 0.80
N ARG A 31 15.52 -9.48 0.00
CA ARG A 31 14.73 -8.27 0.23
C ARG A 31 13.96 -7.82 -1.00
N VAL A 32 12.74 -7.35 -0.80
CA VAL A 32 12.04 -6.50 -1.77
C VAL A 32 12.81 -5.17 -1.86
N SER A 33 13.50 -4.90 -2.98
CA SER A 33 14.32 -3.70 -3.14
C SER A 33 13.52 -2.55 -3.76
N ARG A 34 14.01 -1.32 -3.64
CA ARG A 34 13.44 -0.16 -4.35
C ARG A 34 13.46 -0.33 -5.88
N SER A 35 14.40 -1.11 -6.41
CA SER A 35 14.47 -1.45 -7.85
C SER A 35 13.53 -2.58 -8.28
N ASN A 36 12.94 -3.30 -7.33
CA ASN A 36 11.96 -4.36 -7.57
C ASN A 36 10.87 -4.30 -6.48
N PRO A 37 10.07 -3.22 -6.42
CA PRO A 37 9.10 -3.03 -5.36
C PRO A 37 7.89 -3.94 -5.56
N GLY A 38 7.30 -4.38 -4.44
CA GLY A 38 5.94 -4.92 -4.48
C GLY A 38 4.96 -3.79 -4.71
N ALA A 39 3.83 -4.08 -5.36
CA ALA A 39 2.87 -3.04 -5.70
C ALA A 39 1.41 -3.49 -5.59
N TRP A 40 0.58 -2.55 -5.17
CA TRP A 40 -0.87 -2.66 -5.09
C TRP A 40 -1.52 -1.63 -6.01
N VAL A 41 -2.64 -2.01 -6.63
CA VAL A 41 -3.60 -1.07 -7.21
C VAL A 41 -4.77 -0.90 -6.24
N ILE A 42 -5.15 0.35 -6.00
CA ILE A 42 -6.36 0.69 -5.28
C ILE A 42 -7.45 0.94 -6.31
N LEU A 43 -8.59 0.28 -6.14
CA LEU A 43 -9.68 0.22 -7.09
C LEU A 43 -10.93 0.84 -6.48
N ARG A 44 -11.61 1.65 -7.28
CA ARG A 44 -12.95 2.15 -7.00
C ARG A 44 -13.97 1.53 -7.95
N PRO A 45 -15.22 1.28 -7.53
CA PRO A 45 -16.30 0.94 -8.45
C PRO A 45 -16.47 2.04 -9.50
N HIS A 46 -16.83 1.65 -10.72
CA HIS A 46 -17.04 2.56 -11.84
C HIS A 46 -18.34 2.25 -12.56
N GLY A 47 -19.15 3.28 -12.81
CA GLY A 47 -20.43 3.13 -13.49
C GLY A 47 -21.52 2.48 -12.62
N VAL A 48 -22.60 2.04 -13.27
CA VAL A 48 -23.79 1.46 -12.63
C VAL A 48 -23.68 -0.05 -12.39
N CYS A 49 -22.64 -0.70 -12.91
CA CYS A 49 -22.43 -2.13 -12.75
C CYS A 49 -21.46 -2.40 -11.59
N PHE A 50 -21.83 -3.33 -10.71
CA PHE A 50 -21.03 -3.71 -9.55
C PHE A 50 -19.71 -4.43 -9.90
N SER A 51 -19.48 -4.81 -11.16
CA SER A 51 -18.28 -5.53 -11.60
C SER A 51 -17.24 -4.66 -12.32
N SER A 52 -17.55 -3.41 -12.67
CA SER A 52 -16.59 -2.51 -13.31
C SER A 52 -15.75 -1.79 -12.27
N TRP A 53 -14.45 -2.10 -12.24
CA TRP A 53 -13.47 -1.47 -11.36
C TRP A 53 -12.61 -0.49 -12.14
N LYS A 54 -12.33 0.68 -11.56
CA LYS A 54 -11.40 1.67 -12.08
C LYS A 54 -10.23 1.85 -11.10
N ALA A 55 -9.01 1.90 -11.63
CA ALA A 55 -7.84 2.21 -10.83
C ALA A 55 -7.93 3.67 -10.32
N TRP A 56 -7.73 3.83 -9.01
CA TRP A 56 -7.69 5.12 -8.33
C TRP A 56 -6.25 5.53 -8.02
N GLY A 57 -5.44 4.58 -7.56
CA GLY A 57 -4.04 4.85 -7.23
C GLY A 57 -3.20 3.59 -7.21
N ARG A 58 -1.88 3.78 -7.18
CA ARG A 58 -0.88 2.72 -7.14
C ARG A 58 0.03 2.95 -5.93
N LEU A 59 0.13 1.93 -5.08
CA LEU A 59 1.05 1.91 -3.95
C LEU A 59 2.21 0.97 -4.26
N GLU A 60 3.43 1.48 -4.26
CA GLU A 60 4.66 0.69 -4.21
C GLU A 60 5.18 0.62 -2.79
N ALA A 61 5.77 -0.52 -2.43
CA ALA A 61 6.46 -0.71 -1.17
C ALA A 61 7.69 -1.61 -1.32
N TRP A 62 8.72 -1.31 -0.53
CA TRP A 62 10.00 -2.02 -0.52
C TRP A 62 10.69 -1.91 0.84
N ARG A 63 11.69 -2.77 1.08
CA ARG A 63 12.49 -2.75 2.30
C ARG A 63 13.79 -1.98 2.06
N GLU A 64 13.89 -0.79 2.65
CA GLU A 64 15.10 0.02 2.65
C GLU A 64 16.11 -0.48 3.68
N ARG A 65 17.39 -0.41 3.31
CA ARG A 65 18.49 -0.72 4.20
C ARG A 65 18.87 0.52 4.99
N GLY A 66 18.99 0.38 6.31
CA GLY A 66 19.42 1.46 7.19
C GLY A 66 19.97 0.92 8.51
N PRO A 67 20.35 1.80 9.46
CA PRO A 67 20.72 1.39 10.83
C PRO A 67 19.61 0.58 11.50
N VAL A 68 18.36 0.96 11.22
CA VAL A 68 17.17 0.14 11.36
C VAL A 68 16.56 0.06 9.96
N ASP A 69 16.25 -1.14 9.49
CA ASP A 69 15.59 -1.29 8.18
C ASP A 69 14.25 -0.54 8.17
N GLY A 70 13.90 -0.03 6.99
CA GLY A 70 12.68 0.76 6.78
C GLY A 70 11.76 0.12 5.76
N LEU A 71 10.45 0.32 5.92
CA LEU A 71 9.46 0.13 4.87
C LEU A 71 9.39 1.43 4.08
N GLY A 72 10.00 1.45 2.91
CA GLY A 72 9.84 2.53 1.94
C GLY A 72 8.52 2.34 1.19
N TYR A 73 7.86 3.45 0.87
CA TYR A 73 6.61 3.44 0.13
C TYR A 73 6.50 4.65 -0.81
N LYS A 74 5.73 4.48 -1.88
CA LYS A 74 5.33 5.56 -2.77
C LYS A 74 3.90 5.33 -3.25
N PHE A 75 3.05 6.34 -3.14
CA PHE A 75 1.68 6.33 -3.61
C PHE A 75 1.46 7.37 -4.71
N GLU A 76 0.92 6.91 -5.83
CA GLU A 76 0.63 7.70 -7.03
C GLU A 76 -0.86 7.63 -7.36
N LEU A 77 -1.47 8.79 -7.69
CA LEU A 77 -2.81 8.84 -8.27
C LEU A 77 -2.74 8.50 -9.75
N VAL A 78 -3.59 7.59 -10.21
CA VAL A 78 -3.67 7.24 -11.63
C VAL A 78 -4.33 8.38 -12.41
N THR A 79 -3.70 8.80 -13.51
CA THR A 79 -4.26 9.81 -14.41
C THR A 79 -4.97 9.16 -15.59
N ASP A 80 -6.12 9.71 -15.99
CA ASP A 80 -6.87 9.23 -17.17
C ASP A 80 -6.20 9.61 -18.51
N ALA A 81 -5.10 10.38 -18.46
CA ALA A 81 -4.34 10.84 -19.62
C ALA A 81 -3.43 9.71 -20.15
N GLY A 82 -4.05 8.68 -20.74
CA GLY A 82 -3.48 7.76 -21.72
C GLY A 82 -2.08 7.19 -21.45
N THR A 83 -2.02 6.02 -20.81
CA THR A 83 -1.11 4.85 -21.06
C THR A 83 -0.90 4.07 -19.77
N GLY A 84 -1.83 3.14 -19.47
CA GLY A 84 -1.65 2.12 -18.42
C GLY A 84 -1.48 2.64 -16.98
N LEU A 85 -1.24 1.72 -16.05
CA LEU A 85 -1.01 1.98 -14.62
C LEU A 85 0.30 2.73 -14.32
N THR A 86 1.04 3.16 -15.35
CA THR A 86 2.41 3.69 -15.24
C THR A 86 2.48 5.22 -15.31
N SER A 87 1.39 5.91 -15.65
CA SER A 87 1.30 7.37 -15.65
C SER A 87 0.47 7.86 -14.45
N GLY A 88 1.16 8.24 -13.37
CA GLY A 88 0.53 8.70 -12.14
C GLY A 88 1.23 9.90 -11.49
N ILE A 89 0.50 10.64 -10.67
CA ILE A 89 1.02 11.80 -9.94
C ILE A 89 1.40 11.32 -8.52
N PRO A 90 2.68 11.37 -8.13
CA PRO A 90 3.09 11.00 -6.78
C PRO A 90 2.54 12.01 -5.77
N ILE A 91 1.81 11.51 -4.77
CA ILE A 91 1.20 12.34 -3.73
C ILE A 91 1.64 11.97 -2.31
N ALA A 92 2.33 10.83 -2.15
CA ALA A 92 3.01 10.48 -0.92
C ALA A 92 4.21 9.57 -1.21
N GLU A 93 5.35 9.87 -0.59
CA GLU A 93 6.53 9.02 -0.58
C GLU A 93 7.21 9.17 0.78
N GLY A 94 7.72 8.08 1.33
CA GLY A 94 8.39 8.12 2.61
C GLY A 94 8.91 6.75 3.05
N THR A 95 9.44 6.72 4.26
CA THR A 95 9.97 5.51 4.89
C THR A 95 9.55 5.48 6.36
N MET A 96 9.07 4.33 6.83
CA MET A 96 8.77 4.08 8.24
C MET A 96 9.60 2.92 8.79
N SER A 97 9.78 2.83 10.11
CA SER A 97 10.60 1.77 10.70
C SER A 97 9.91 0.41 10.58
N VAL A 98 10.62 -0.63 10.14
CA VAL A 98 10.04 -1.99 10.17
C VAL A 98 9.89 -2.52 11.60
N LYS A 99 10.68 -2.02 12.56
CA LYS A 99 10.65 -2.48 13.95
C LYS A 99 9.53 -1.83 14.76
N SER A 100 9.42 -0.50 14.67
CA SER A 100 8.43 0.25 15.45
C SER A 100 7.14 0.52 14.69
N GLY A 101 7.12 0.36 13.37
CA GLY A 101 6.04 0.85 12.53
C GLY A 101 6.14 2.37 12.35
N GLY A 102 5.02 3.00 12.04
CA GLY A 102 4.91 4.44 11.88
C GLY A 102 3.56 4.91 11.39
N GLN A 103 3.55 6.07 10.73
CA GLN A 103 2.37 6.66 10.14
C GLN A 103 2.57 6.81 8.63
N PHE A 104 1.62 6.31 7.86
CA PHE A 104 1.47 6.59 6.45
C PHE A 104 0.60 7.83 6.29
N CYS A 105 1.17 8.92 5.78
CA CYS A 105 0.48 10.19 5.63
C CYS A 105 0.41 10.63 4.17
N ILE A 106 -0.74 11.14 3.77
CA ILE A 106 -0.91 11.92 2.55
C ILE A 106 -1.28 13.33 3.00
N ASP A 107 -0.36 14.27 2.80
CA ASP A 107 -0.59 15.68 3.06
C ASP A 107 -0.25 16.44 1.77
N SER A 108 -1.20 17.23 1.28
CA SER A 108 -1.02 18.00 0.04
C SER A 108 -0.21 19.30 0.26
N ARG A 109 0.47 19.42 1.41
CA ARG A 109 1.42 20.51 1.73
C ARG A 109 2.80 20.32 1.08
N LEU A 110 2.88 19.84 -0.15
CA LEU A 110 4.19 19.67 -0.79
C LEU A 110 4.89 21.02 -0.98
N LYS A 111 5.82 21.26 -0.03
CA LYS A 111 7.01 22.11 -0.03
C LYS A 111 7.26 22.89 -1.33
N ASP A 112 7.17 24.22 -1.24
CA ASP A 112 7.92 25.24 -2.00
C ASP A 112 8.47 24.83 -3.38
N SER A 113 7.60 24.34 -4.27
CA SER A 113 7.94 24.18 -5.68
C SER A 113 6.91 24.95 -6.50
N ALA A 114 7.37 25.73 -7.49
CA ALA A 114 6.55 26.65 -8.29
C ALA A 114 5.37 26.01 -9.07
N LEU A 115 5.24 24.67 -9.01
CA LEU A 115 4.14 23.85 -9.52
C LEU A 115 3.01 23.62 -8.49
N SER A 116 3.19 24.07 -7.24
CA SER A 116 2.21 23.93 -6.14
C SER A 116 0.94 24.76 -6.35
N SER A 117 0.97 25.75 -7.24
CA SER A 117 -0.19 26.55 -7.66
C SER A 117 -1.18 25.79 -8.55
N LEU A 118 -0.81 24.60 -9.06
CA LEU A 118 -1.67 23.72 -9.87
C LEU A 118 -2.30 22.58 -9.06
N SER A 119 -2.00 22.48 -7.75
CA SER A 119 -2.59 21.46 -6.87
C SER A 119 -4.03 21.83 -6.51
N LEU A 120 -5.01 21.11 -7.06
CA LEU A 120 -6.44 21.21 -6.68
C LEU A 120 -6.75 20.71 -5.26
N VAL A 121 -5.76 20.15 -4.55
CA VAL A 121 -5.90 19.52 -3.23
C VAL A 121 -5.02 20.31 -2.26
N ARG A 122 -5.61 20.89 -1.21
CA ARG A 122 -4.89 21.69 -0.19
C ARG A 122 -5.20 21.18 1.21
N GLY A 123 -4.16 20.86 1.98
CA GLY A 123 -4.27 20.38 3.37
C GLY A 123 -4.18 18.86 3.56
N PHE A 124 -4.56 18.44 4.77
CA PHE A 124 -4.51 17.05 5.22
C PHE A 124 -5.49 16.17 4.44
N VAL A 125 -5.00 15.06 3.87
CA VAL A 125 -5.83 14.10 3.13
C VAL A 125 -6.12 12.87 3.97
N MET A 126 -5.08 12.13 4.36
CA MET A 126 -5.23 10.97 5.22
C MET A 126 -3.99 10.71 6.08
N ASN A 127 -4.21 9.96 7.15
CA ASN A 127 -3.17 9.31 7.95
C ASN A 127 -3.63 7.88 8.29
N SER A 128 -2.70 6.93 8.29
CA SER A 128 -2.92 5.59 8.81
C SER A 128 -1.76 5.13 9.68
N THR A 129 -2.08 4.54 10.84
CA THR A 129 -1.08 3.87 11.66
C THR A 129 -0.73 2.50 11.08
N VAL A 130 0.57 2.20 11.03
CA VAL A 130 1.08 0.90 10.60
C VAL A 130 1.95 0.36 11.72
N GLU A 131 1.65 -0.84 12.19
CA GLU A 131 2.45 -1.51 13.21
C GLU A 131 3.74 -2.09 12.60
N GLY A 132 4.75 -2.30 13.45
CA GLY A 132 6.00 -2.94 13.01
C GLY A 132 5.81 -4.41 12.63
N GLU A 133 6.72 -4.94 11.81
CA GLU A 133 6.68 -6.32 11.31
C GLU A 133 6.51 -7.35 12.44
N GLY A 134 5.63 -8.34 12.22
CA GLY A 134 5.36 -9.40 13.20
C GLY A 134 4.54 -8.98 14.44
N LYS A 135 4.06 -7.75 14.50
CA LYS A 135 3.05 -7.31 15.49
C LYS A 135 1.63 -7.51 14.95
N VAL A 136 0.66 -7.52 15.86
CA VAL A 136 -0.77 -7.55 15.47
C VAL A 136 -1.15 -6.18 14.91
N SER A 137 -1.51 -6.13 13.63
CA SER A 137 -1.98 -4.92 12.97
C SER A 137 -3.26 -4.37 13.60
N LYS A 138 -3.27 -3.05 13.85
CA LYS A 138 -4.45 -2.29 14.30
C LYS A 138 -4.49 -0.95 13.56
N PRO A 139 -4.73 -0.95 12.24
CA PRO A 139 -4.71 0.28 11.46
C PRO A 139 -5.83 1.23 11.91
N MET A 140 -5.45 2.44 12.31
CA MET A 140 -6.36 3.55 12.57
C MET A 140 -6.25 4.52 11.40
N VAL A 141 -7.37 4.73 10.70
CA VAL A 141 -7.43 5.61 9.52
C VAL A 141 -8.11 6.92 9.89
N GLN A 142 -7.45 8.03 9.60
CA GLN A 142 -7.97 9.39 9.71
C GLN A 142 -8.03 9.99 8.30
N VAL A 143 -9.16 10.61 7.96
CA VAL A 143 -9.36 11.20 6.62
C VAL A 143 -9.89 12.62 6.78
N GLY A 144 -9.36 13.55 5.98
CA GLY A 144 -9.87 14.93 5.93
C GLY A 144 -11.26 14.96 5.33
N GLU A 145 -12.22 15.57 6.03
CA GLU A 145 -13.63 15.65 5.62
C GLU A 145 -13.81 16.17 4.19
N GLN A 146 -13.05 17.19 3.80
CA GLN A 146 -13.08 17.78 2.45
C GLN A 146 -12.73 16.78 1.32
N HIS A 147 -12.15 15.63 1.64
CA HIS A 147 -11.80 14.56 0.69
C HIS A 147 -12.79 13.39 0.70
N VAL A 148 -13.85 13.46 1.52
CA VAL A 148 -14.88 12.43 1.63
C VAL A 148 -16.24 13.02 1.26
N THR A 149 -16.67 12.80 0.01
CA THR A 149 -18.00 13.24 -0.44
C THR A 149 -19.04 12.13 -0.32
N CYS A 150 -18.60 10.88 -0.34
CA CYS A 150 -19.44 9.71 -0.23
C CYS A 150 -18.71 8.56 0.51
N MET A 151 -19.46 7.52 0.89
CA MET A 151 -18.91 6.36 1.60
C MET A 151 -17.81 5.61 0.81
N PRO A 152 -17.93 5.41 -0.53
CA PRO A 152 -16.84 4.87 -1.34
C PRO A 152 -15.53 5.67 -1.28
N ASP A 153 -15.58 7.00 -1.12
CA ASP A 153 -14.37 7.82 -0.99
C ASP A 153 -13.60 7.47 0.28
N ALA A 154 -14.30 7.35 1.41
CA ALA A 154 -13.71 6.88 2.66
C ALA A 154 -13.16 5.45 2.53
N ALA A 155 -13.90 4.57 1.84
CA ALA A 155 -13.50 3.18 1.63
C ALA A 155 -12.19 3.05 0.83
N LEU A 156 -11.87 3.99 -0.07
CA LEU A 156 -10.60 4.01 -0.80
C LEU A 156 -9.41 4.21 0.13
N PHE A 157 -9.52 5.13 1.09
CA PHE A 157 -8.47 5.36 2.08
C PHE A 157 -8.31 4.17 3.04
N VAL A 158 -9.41 3.46 3.36
CA VAL A 158 -9.35 2.21 4.13
C VAL A 158 -8.67 1.09 3.33
N ALA A 159 -8.99 0.93 2.05
CA ALA A 159 -8.32 -0.04 1.18
C ALA A 159 -6.81 0.25 1.04
N LEU A 160 -6.45 1.52 0.88
CA LEU A 160 -5.05 1.96 0.85
C LEU A 160 -4.33 1.70 2.18
N SER A 161 -4.99 1.98 3.31
CA SER A 161 -4.48 1.65 4.64
C SER A 161 -4.21 0.16 4.80
N ALA A 162 -5.12 -0.70 4.35
CA ALA A 162 -4.91 -2.15 4.41
C ALA A 162 -3.74 -2.60 3.51
N ALA A 163 -3.57 -1.98 2.34
CA ALA A 163 -2.46 -2.27 1.44
C ALA A 163 -1.10 -1.91 2.04
N ILE A 164 -0.96 -0.73 2.66
CA ILE A 164 0.31 -0.32 3.30
C ILE A 164 0.61 -1.16 4.54
N ASP A 165 -0.41 -1.49 5.33
CA ASP A 165 -0.27 -2.34 6.51
C ASP A 165 0.24 -3.74 6.14
N LEU A 166 -0.40 -4.40 5.16
CA LEU A 166 0.06 -5.70 4.65
C LEU A 166 1.44 -5.64 3.97
N SER A 167 1.84 -4.46 3.45
CA SER A 167 3.17 -4.29 2.86
C SER A 167 4.27 -4.37 3.93
N MET A 168 3.99 -4.03 5.18
CA MET A 168 4.96 -4.20 6.28
C MET A 168 5.39 -5.66 6.44
N ASP A 169 4.42 -6.57 6.44
CA ASP A 169 4.70 -8.00 6.54
C ASP A 169 5.19 -8.60 5.21
N SER A 170 4.68 -8.12 4.09
CA SER A 170 5.09 -8.61 2.76
C SER A 170 6.53 -8.24 2.41
N CYS A 171 7.07 -7.17 3.00
CA CYS A 171 8.46 -6.75 2.81
C CYS A 171 9.45 -7.43 3.76
N GLN A 172 9.04 -8.36 4.63
CA GLN A 172 9.96 -9.07 5.52
C GLN A 172 11.11 -9.77 4.75
N LEU A 173 12.19 -10.05 5.47
CA LEU A 173 13.31 -10.81 4.90
C LEU A 173 12.88 -12.22 4.49
N PHE A 174 13.16 -12.60 3.25
CA PHE A 174 12.85 -13.94 2.72
C PHE A 174 13.79 -15.02 3.29
N SER A 175 14.88 -14.63 3.95
CA SER A 175 15.74 -15.54 4.72
C SER A 175 15.12 -16.00 6.04
N ARG A 176 13.99 -15.42 6.48
CA ARG A 176 13.22 -15.93 7.62
C ARG A 176 12.70 -17.31 7.25
N LYS A 177 13.25 -18.34 7.91
CA LYS A 177 12.83 -19.73 7.77
C LYS A 177 11.30 -19.81 7.83
N LEU A 178 10.69 -20.46 6.84
CA LEU A 178 9.29 -20.89 6.91
C LEU A 178 9.06 -21.47 8.31
N ARG A 179 7.99 -21.02 8.97
CA ARG A 179 7.61 -21.51 10.29
C ARG A 179 7.62 -23.04 10.25
N LYS A 180 8.11 -23.69 11.31
CA LYS A 180 8.22 -25.16 11.41
C LYS A 180 6.90 -25.91 11.13
N GLU A 181 5.78 -25.21 11.08
CA GLU A 181 4.44 -25.71 10.74
C GLU A 181 4.32 -26.27 9.30
N PHE A 182 5.26 -25.99 8.39
CA PHE A 182 5.34 -26.63 7.07
C PHE A 182 6.25 -27.88 7.00
N TRP A 183 6.78 -28.35 8.15
CA TRP A 183 7.63 -29.54 8.23
C TRP A 183 6.89 -30.74 8.83
N HIS A 184 5.88 -31.25 8.12
CA HIS A 184 5.32 -32.60 8.22
C HIS A 184 4.92 -32.95 6.77
N ASP A 185 5.35 -33.98 6.06
CA ASP A 185 5.90 -35.30 6.36
C ASP A 185 7.02 -35.62 5.34
N GLU A 186 8.23 -35.94 5.77
CA GLU A 186 9.18 -36.78 4.98
C GLU A 186 10.18 -37.44 5.93
N GLN A 187 9.69 -38.16 6.95
CA GLN A 187 10.56 -39.02 7.77
C GLN A 187 9.80 -40.16 8.43
N GLU A 188 9.18 -41.02 7.61
CA GLU A 188 8.84 -42.38 8.05
C GLU A 188 8.89 -43.37 6.88
N PHE A 189 10.10 -43.59 6.32
CA PHE A 189 10.44 -44.81 5.57
C PHE A 189 11.94 -45.07 5.70
N LEU A 190 12.33 -45.69 6.81
CA LEU A 190 13.51 -46.57 6.92
C LEU A 190 13.26 -47.60 8.02
#